data_AF-A0A948YVR9-F1
#
_entry.id   AF-A0A948YVR9-F1
#
_cell.length_a   1.000
_cell.length_b   1.000
_cell.length_c   1.000
_cell.angle_alpha   90.00
_cell.angle_beta   90.00
_cell.angle_gamma   90.00
#
_symmetry.space_group_name_H-M   'P 1'
#
loop_
_entity.id
_entity.type
_entity.pdbx_description
1 polymer ?
#
loop_
_entity_poly.entity_id
_entity_poly.type
_entity_poly.pdbx_seq_one_letter_code
_entity_poly.pdbx_strand_id
1 'polypeptide(L)'
;MFIPIELKAVEADEKNIIQVQRYVDWIEQYYIPNRQSDIQPVLIAKKITDKQSSAYQRLTDGFNRFNQTNQHRCRSLEFIEFSISNGDLLFEAINY
;
A
#
# COMPACT_ATOMS: atom_id res chain seq x y z
N MET A 1 -12.68 -4.95 -10.80
CA MET A 1 -11.47 -4.45 -10.12
C MET A 1 -11.69 -4.53 -8.62
N PHE A 2 -10.74 -5.09 -7.89
CA PHE A 2 -10.72 -5.14 -6.43
C PHE A 2 -9.68 -4.15 -5.90
N ILE A 3 -10.03 -3.41 -4.85
CA ILE A 3 -9.16 -2.39 -4.26
C ILE A 3 -9.01 -2.71 -2.76
N PRO A 4 -8.10 -3.62 -2.37
CA PRO A 4 -7.81 -3.82 -0.97
C PRO A 4 -7.08 -2.60 -0.40
N ILE A 5 -7.61 -2.05 0.69
CA ILE A 5 -7.07 -0.88 1.37
C ILE A 5 -6.54 -1.29 2.74
N GLU A 6 -5.25 -1.08 2.97
CA GLU A 6 -4.64 -1.11 4.30
C GLU A 6 -4.62 0.31 4.86
N LEU A 7 -5.34 0.57 5.96
CA LEU A 7 -5.43 1.89 6.58
C LEU A 7 -4.72 1.91 7.93
N LYS A 8 -3.87 2.92 8.16
CA LYS A 8 -3.16 3.13 9.43
C LYS A 8 -3.35 4.55 9.97
N ALA A 9 -3.65 4.64 11.26
CA ALA A 9 -3.67 5.92 11.99
C ALA A 9 -2.26 6.43 12.38
N VAL A 10 -1.21 5.70 12.00
CA VAL A 10 0.20 5.97 12.29
C VAL A 10 1.01 5.97 10.99
N GLU A 11 2.29 6.35 11.07
CA GLU A 11 3.21 6.23 9.94
C GLU A 11 3.30 4.77 9.49
N ALA A 12 3.46 4.56 8.19
CA ALA A 12 3.58 3.22 7.63
C ALA A 12 4.89 2.54 8.05
N ASP A 13 4.84 1.22 8.19
CA ASP A 13 6.01 0.37 8.47
C ASP A 13 6.04 -0.86 7.56
N GLU A 14 7.15 -1.58 7.58
CA GLU A 14 7.38 -2.75 6.72
C GLU A 14 6.35 -3.87 6.96
N LYS A 15 5.69 -3.93 8.13
CA LYS A 15 4.67 -4.95 8.41
C LYS A 15 3.40 -4.70 7.59
N ASN A 16 3.17 -3.47 7.14
CA ASN A 16 2.01 -3.15 6.30
C ASN A 16 2.09 -3.88 4.95
N ILE A 17 3.31 -4.12 4.42
CA ILE A 17 3.51 -4.89 3.18
C ILE A 17 3.04 -6.34 3.34
N ILE A 18 3.32 -6.95 4.49
CA ILE A 18 2.86 -8.31 4.80
C ILE A 18 1.33 -8.37 4.78
N GLN A 19 0.67 -7.34 5.33
CA GLN A 19 -0.79 -7.29 5.36
C GLN A 19 -1.39 -7.08 3.96
N VAL A 20 -0.79 -6.20 3.15
CA VAL A 20 -1.18 -6.00 1.74
C VAL A 20 -1.00 -7.28 0.92
N GLN A 21 0.12 -7.99 1.09
CA GLN A 21 0.37 -9.27 0.42
C GLN A 21 -0.72 -10.29 0.73
N ARG A 22 -1.12 -10.41 2.00
CA ARG A 22 -2.21 -11.32 2.40
C ARG A 22 -3.52 -10.98 1.71
N TYR A 23 -3.82 -9.70 1.50
CA TYR A 23 -5.02 -9.30 0.76
C TYR A 23 -4.95 -9.72 -0.71
N VAL A 24 -3.81 -9.51 -1.37
CA VAL A 24 -3.61 -9.98 -2.75
C VAL A 24 -3.77 -11.49 -2.84
N ASP A 25 -3.13 -12.25 -1.94
CA ASP A 25 -3.20 -13.71 -1.91
C ASP A 25 -4.65 -14.20 -1.73
N TRP A 26 -5.41 -13.61 -0.81
CA TRP A 26 -6.80 -13.99 -0.60
C TRP A 26 -7.70 -13.63 -1.78
N ILE A 27 -7.52 -12.46 -2.39
CA ILE A 27 -8.32 -12.06 -3.55
C ILE A 27 -8.04 -12.99 -4.73
N GLU A 28 -6.77 -13.28 -4.99
CA GLU A 28 -6.37 -14.19 -6.06
C GLU A 28 -6.88 -15.62 -5.82
N GLN A 29 -6.80 -16.13 -4.58
CA GLN A 29 -7.24 -17.48 -4.28
C GLN A 29 -8.77 -17.65 -4.35
N TYR A 30 -9.54 -16.69 -3.85
CA TYR A 30 -10.98 -16.88 -3.63
C TYR A 30 -11.89 -16.15 -4.62
N TYR A 31 -11.43 -15.05 -5.23
CA TYR A 31 -12.27 -14.20 -6.07
C TYR A 31 -11.94 -14.30 -7.56
N ILE A 32 -10.66 -14.29 -7.93
CA ILE A 32 -10.24 -14.29 -9.33
C ILE A 32 -10.69 -15.52 -10.13
N PRO A 33 -10.67 -16.76 -9.58
CA PRO A 33 -11.11 -17.95 -10.32
C PRO A 33 -12.59 -17.87 -10.72
N ASN A 34 -13.39 -17.15 -9.94
CA ASN A 34 -14.83 -17.00 -10.16
C ASN A 34 -15.16 -15.77 -11.02
N ARG A 35 -14.26 -14.79 -11.07
CA ARG A 35 -14.43 -13.55 -11.82
C ARG A 35 -13.08 -12.90 -12.09
N GLN A 36 -12.66 -12.94 -13.36
CA GLN A 36 -11.46 -12.22 -13.78
C GLN A 36 -11.62 -10.71 -13.50
N SER A 37 -10.64 -10.14 -12.78
CA SER A 37 -10.64 -8.74 -12.38
C SER A 37 -9.24 -8.31 -11.96
N ASP A 38 -8.87 -7.06 -12.22
CA ASP A 38 -7.62 -6.50 -11.72
C ASP A 38 -7.67 -6.28 -10.20
N ILE A 39 -6.51 -6.33 -9.55
CA ILE A 39 -6.29 -5.95 -8.15
C ILE A 39 -5.44 -4.68 -8.11
N GLN A 40 -5.90 -3.65 -7.38
CA GLN A 40 -5.16 -2.41 -7.10
C GLN A 40 -4.96 -2.29 -5.58
N PRO A 41 -3.81 -2.71 -5.03
CA PRO A 41 -3.54 -2.53 -3.61
C PRO A 41 -3.29 -1.06 -3.28
N VAL A 42 -3.82 -0.61 -2.15
CA VAL A 42 -3.66 0.76 -1.64
C VAL A 42 -3.27 0.71 -0.16
N LEU A 43 -2.23 1.45 0.20
CA LEU A 43 -1.84 1.71 1.59
C LEU A 43 -2.10 3.19 1.89
N ILE A 44 -2.89 3.47 2.92
CA ILE A 44 -3.17 4.82 3.41
C ILE A 44 -2.63 4.93 4.83
N ALA A 45 -1.70 5.84 5.08
CA ALA A 45 -1.07 6.00 6.39
C ALA A 45 -0.86 7.47 6.76
N LYS A 46 -0.56 7.74 8.03
CA LYS A 46 -0.19 9.09 8.46
C LYS A 46 1.10 9.51 7.75
N LYS A 47 1.17 10.78 7.34
CA LYS A 47 2.33 11.40 6.68
C LYS A 47 3.61 11.11 7.45
N ILE A 48 4.61 10.58 6.74
CA ILE A 48 5.92 10.25 7.31
C ILE A 48 6.73 11.52 7.49
N THR A 49 7.24 11.73 8.70
CA THR A 49 7.95 12.95 9.09
C THR A 49 9.36 12.99 8.51
N ASP A 50 10.10 11.87 8.57
CA ASP A 50 11.48 11.78 8.08
C ASP A 50 11.63 10.76 6.93
N LYS A 51 11.57 11.27 5.69
CA LYS A 51 11.77 10.50 4.46
C LYS A 51 13.24 10.23 4.13
N GLN A 52 14.19 10.76 4.91
CA GLN A 52 15.62 10.43 4.77
C GLN A 52 16.04 9.31 5.72
N SER A 53 15.15 8.91 6.63
CA SER A 53 15.41 7.83 7.58
C SER A 53 15.64 6.49 6.87
N SER A 54 16.46 5.63 7.50
CA SER A 54 16.64 4.25 7.03
C SER A 54 15.34 3.44 7.09
N ALA A 55 14.39 3.83 7.96
CA ALA A 55 13.09 3.19 8.03
C ALA A 55 12.24 3.48 6.79
N TYR A 56 12.23 4.74 6.33
CA TYR A 56 11.56 5.11 5.09
C TYR A 56 12.18 4.39 3.88
N GLN A 57 13.51 4.34 3.80
CA GLN A 57 14.21 3.63 2.72
C GLN A 57 13.84 2.14 2.68
N ARG A 58 13.85 1.45 3.82
CA ARG A 58 13.45 0.03 3.88
C ARG A 58 11.98 -0.17 3.50
N LEU A 59 11.11 0.76 3.87
CA LEU A 59 9.71 0.74 3.51
C LEU A 59 9.51 0.85 1.99
N THR A 60 10.13 1.84 1.35
CA THR A 60 10.03 2.06 -0.11
C THR A 60 10.70 0.94 -0.90
N ASP A 61 11.84 0.42 -0.44
CA ASP A 61 12.47 -0.77 -1.00
C ASP A 61 11.55 -2.00 -0.88
N GLY A 62 10.83 -2.11 0.23
CA GLY A 62 9.81 -3.12 0.45
C GLY A 62 8.64 -3.00 -0.53
N PHE A 63 8.15 -1.78 -0.79
CA PHE A 63 7.12 -1.53 -1.81
C PHE A 63 7.61 -1.92 -3.20
N ASN A 64 8.82 -1.52 -3.57
CA ASN A 64 9.42 -1.84 -4.86
C ASN A 64 9.58 -3.35 -5.06
N ARG A 65 10.04 -4.06 -4.03
CA ARG A 65 10.12 -5.53 -4.03
C ARG A 65 8.74 -6.17 -4.15
N PHE A 66 7.75 -5.70 -3.40
CA PHE A 66 6.37 -6.19 -3.50
C PHE A 66 5.82 -6.01 -4.92
N ASN A 67 6.02 -4.85 -5.53
CA ASN A 67 5.56 -4.54 -6.89
C ASN A 67 6.21 -5.47 -7.93
N GLN A 68 7.52 -5.70 -7.82
CA GLN A 68 8.24 -6.61 -8.71
C GLN A 68 7.75 -8.06 -8.56
N THR A 69 7.60 -8.54 -7.32
CA THR A 69 7.13 -9.90 -7.04
C THR A 69 5.69 -10.14 -7.53
N ASN A 70 4.83 -9.13 -7.45
CA ASN A 70 3.40 -9.26 -7.77
C ASN A 70 3.00 -8.64 -9.13
N GLN A 71 3.96 -8.31 -10.00
CA GLN A 71 3.70 -7.58 -11.26
C GLN A 71 2.68 -8.25 -12.21
N HIS A 72 2.49 -9.57 -12.09
CA HIS A 72 1.50 -10.33 -12.88
C HIS A 72 0.20 -10.62 -12.12
N ARG A 73 0.15 -10.28 -10.83
CA ARG A 73 -0.97 -10.59 -9.91
C ARG A 73 -1.79 -9.35 -9.58
N CYS A 74 -1.13 -8.19 -9.46
CA CYS A 74 -1.79 -6.92 -9.18
C CYS A 74 -1.02 -5.75 -9.79
N ARG A 75 -1.64 -4.56 -9.79
CA ARG A 75 -0.96 -3.31 -10.09
C ARG A 75 0.00 -2.92 -8.96
N SER A 76 0.91 -1.99 -9.25
CA SER A 76 1.81 -1.42 -8.24
C SER A 76 1.03 -0.82 -7.08
N LEU A 77 1.54 -0.99 -5.86
CA LEU A 77 0.95 -0.45 -4.63
C LEU A 77 0.83 1.07 -4.72
N GLU A 78 -0.38 1.58 -4.54
CA GLU A 78 -0.60 3.01 -4.32
C GLU A 78 -0.34 3.33 -2.85
N PHE A 79 0.59 4.26 -2.59
CA PHE A 79 0.86 4.76 -1.25
C PHE A 79 0.33 6.18 -1.10
N ILE A 80 -0.60 6.38 -0.17
CA ILE A 80 -1.22 7.65 0.12
C ILE A 80 -0.89 8.03 1.56
N GLU A 81 -0.31 9.21 1.75
CA GLU A 81 -0.12 9.80 3.05
C GLU A 81 -1.28 10.74 3.37
N PHE A 82 -1.73 10.77 4.62
CA PHE A 82 -2.64 11.81 5.10
C PHE A 82 -2.05 12.62 6.25
N SER A 83 -2.48 13.87 6.34
CA SER A 83 -2.17 14.76 7.45
C SER A 83 -3.41 15.55 7.84
N ILE A 84 -3.44 16.05 9.08
CA ILE A 84 -4.51 16.95 9.55
C ILE A 84 -3.96 18.36 9.57
N SER A 85 -4.61 19.28 8.87
CA SER A 85 -4.27 20.70 8.86
C SER A 85 -5.54 21.52 8.99
N ASN A 86 -5.60 22.42 9.97
CA ASN A 86 -6.77 23.27 10.25
C ASN A 86 -8.10 22.50 10.44
N GLY A 87 -8.04 21.25 10.91
CA GLY A 87 -9.22 20.39 11.09
C GLY A 87 -9.61 19.58 9.85
N ASP A 88 -8.96 19.82 8.71
CA ASP A 88 -9.19 19.07 7.47
C ASP A 88 -8.17 17.93 7.30
N LEU A 89 -8.63 16.84 6.67
CA LEU A 89 -7.76 15.75 6.23
C LEU A 89 -7.23 16.06 4.83
N LEU A 90 -5.91 16.17 4.72
CA LEU A 90 -5.20 16.36 3.46
C LEU A 90 -4.57 15.04 3.04
N PHE A 91 -4.83 14.61 1.81
CA PHE A 91 -4.30 13.37 1.24
C PHE A 91 -3.29 13.68 0.13
N GLU A 92 -2.18 12.94 0.11
CA GLU A 92 -1.09 13.09 -0.84
C GLU A 92 -0.68 11.72 -1.37
N ALA A 93 -0.75 11.52 -2.69
CA ALA A 93 -0.21 10.32 -3.32
C ALA A 93 1.32 10.43 -3.38
N ILE A 94 2.02 9.40 -2.90
CA ILE A 94 3.46 9.41 -2.76
C ILE A 94 4.11 8.61 -3.89
N ASN A 95 5.01 9.28 -4.61
CA ASN A 95 5.97 8.61 -5.50
C ASN A 95 7.16 8.15 -4.65
N TYR A 96 7.47 6.87 -4.73
CA TYR A 96 8.51 6.20 -3.96
C TYR A 96 9.43 5.34 -4.84
#